data_AF-A0A374EFM2-F1
#
_entry.id   AF-A0A374EFM2-F1
#
_cell.length_a   1.000
_cell.length_b   1.000
_cell.length_c   1.000
_cell.angle_alpha   90.00
_cell.angle_beta   90.00
_cell.angle_gamma   90.00
#
_symmetry.space_group_name_H-M   'P 1'
#
loop_
_entity.id
_entity.type
_entity.pdbx_description
1 polymer ?
#
loop_
_entity_poly.entity_id
_entity_poly.type
_entity_poly.pdbx_seq_one_letter_code
_entity_poly.pdbx_strand_id
1 'polypeptide(L)'
;MLGKLLKYELKRSARKFFPLVLGYMIVALIFSLMLRYGESVKSPNFLVIFIVVCIAYGIAVGALFTVGFTISLTNFHKTLFTDEGYLMLTIPVKPYYHIFTKFISSVIWSAASMIVFVLSLLLIDQQSILTLWEIL
;
A
#
# COMPACT_ATOMS: atom_id res chain seq x y z
N MET A 1 15.67 3.97 24.45
CA MET A 1 16.40 4.36 23.22
C MET A 1 15.80 3.79 21.95
N LEU A 2 15.34 2.52 21.96
CA LEU A 2 14.66 1.86 20.83
C LEU A 2 13.49 2.68 20.24
N GLY A 3 12.62 3.26 21.07
CA GLY A 3 11.48 4.05 20.59
C GLY A 3 11.86 5.34 19.83
N LYS A 4 13.00 5.97 20.18
CA LYS A 4 13.51 7.13 19.42
C LYS A 4 14.01 6.66 18.04
N LEU A 5 14.76 5.55 17.99
CA LEU A 5 15.20 4.92 16.75
C LEU A 5 14.01 4.58 15.83
N LEU A 6 12.98 3.94 16.39
CA LEU A 6 11.76 3.58 15.66
C LEU A 6 11.05 4.80 15.07
N LYS A 7 10.93 5.90 15.83
CA LYS A 7 10.30 7.13 15.33
C LYS A 7 11.04 7.71 14.12
N TYR A 8 12.36 7.72 14.13
CA TYR A 8 13.15 8.24 13.01
C TYR A 8 13.12 7.30 11.79
N GLU A 9 13.18 5.98 12.01
CA GLU A 9 13.01 4.95 10.98
C GLU A 9 11.65 5.06 10.31
N LEU A 10 10.56 5.13 11.09
CA LEU A 10 9.20 5.28 10.57
C LEU A 10 9.04 6.59 9.80
N LYS A 11 9.60 7.71 10.29
CA LYS A 11 9.54 8.99 9.57
C LYS A 11 10.29 8.94 8.22
N ARG A 12 11.42 8.23 8.15
CA ARG A 12 12.17 8.02 6.91
C ARG A 12 11.41 7.10 5.95
N SER A 13 10.88 5.99 6.45
CA SER A 13 10.12 5.01 5.66
C SER A 13 8.79 5.58 5.15
N ALA A 14 8.13 6.42 5.96
CA ALA A 14 6.86 7.08 5.61
C ALA A 14 6.95 7.85 4.29
N ARG A 15 8.10 8.48 3.98
CA ARG A 15 8.24 9.23 2.72
C ARG A 15 8.12 8.35 1.48
N LYS A 16 8.47 7.06 1.57
CA LYS A 16 8.33 6.10 0.46
C LYS A 16 6.97 5.43 0.44
N PHE A 17 6.41 5.10 1.61
CA PHE A 17 5.10 4.46 1.71
C PHE A 17 3.93 5.42 1.45
N PHE A 18 4.07 6.69 1.81
CA PHE A 18 3.03 7.70 1.63
C PHE A 18 2.56 7.84 0.17
N PRO A 19 3.45 8.02 -0.85
CA PRO A 19 3.00 8.09 -2.24
C PRO A 19 2.38 6.79 -2.74
N LEU A 20 2.85 5.63 -2.27
CA LEU A 20 2.28 4.33 -2.63
C LEU A 20 0.84 4.20 -2.13
N VAL A 21 0.61 4.49 -0.84
CA VAL A 21 -0.71 4.42 -0.21
C VAL A 21 -1.66 5.47 -0.80
N LEU A 22 -1.17 6.70 -1.00
CA LEU A 22 -1.96 7.78 -1.59
C LEU A 22 -2.38 7.45 -3.04
N GLY A 23 -1.46 6.92 -3.85
CA GLY A 23 -1.74 6.50 -5.22
C GLY A 23 -2.80 5.41 -5.27
N TYR A 24 -2.70 4.39 -4.40
CA TYR A 24 -3.71 3.35 -4.29
C TYR A 24 -5.09 3.91 -3.90
N MET A 25 -5.15 4.79 -2.91
CA MET A 25 -6.41 5.41 -2.47
C MET A 25 -7.10 6.20 -3.59
N ILE A 26 -6.34 6.90 -4.43
CA ILE A 26 -6.90 7.63 -5.58
C ILE A 26 -7.53 6.66 -6.58
N VAL A 27 -6.83 5.56 -6.92
CA VAL A 27 -7.35 4.55 -7.85
C VAL A 27 -8.61 3.87 -7.28
N ALA A 28 -8.59 3.51 -6.00
CA ALA A 28 -9.74 2.93 -5.30
C ALA A 28 -10.97 3.87 -5.31
N LEU A 29 -10.75 5.17 -5.10
CA LEU A 29 -11.81 6.17 -5.09
C LEU A 29 -12.41 6.36 -6.50
N ILE A 30 -11.58 6.44 -7.54
CA ILE A 30 -12.03 6.50 -8.94
C ILE A 30 -12.86 5.26 -9.28
N PHE A 31 -12.40 4.07 -8.85
CA PHE A 31 -13.12 2.83 -9.06
C PHE A 31 -14.51 2.81 -8.38
N SER A 32 -14.58 3.23 -7.12
CA SER A 32 -15.85 3.34 -6.37
C SER A 32 -16.82 4.35 -7.00
N LEU A 33 -16.33 5.49 -7.49
CA LEU A 33 -17.16 6.47 -8.21
C LEU A 33 -17.68 5.91 -9.53
N MET A 34 -16.84 5.21 -10.29
CA MET A 34 -17.24 4.58 -11.56
C MET A 34 -18.32 3.52 -11.35
N LEU A 35 -18.21 2.69 -10.31
CA LEU A 35 -19.25 1.71 -9.95
C LEU A 35 -20.61 2.37 -9.73
N ARG A 36 -20.65 3.48 -8.97
CA ARG A 36 -21.90 4.23 -8.70
C ARG A 36 -22.48 4.89 -9.95
N TYR A 37 -21.63 5.38 -10.86
CA TYR A 37 -22.10 5.98 -12.11
C TYR A 37 -22.62 4.93 -13.12
N GLY A 38 -22.07 3.72 -13.09
CA GLY A 38 -22.47 2.63 -13.98
C GLY A 38 -23.90 2.13 -13.79
N GLU A 39 -24.41 2.20 -12.56
CA GLU A 39 -25.82 1.93 -12.24
C GLU A 39 -26.78 2.84 -13.04
N SER A 40 -26.37 4.08 -13.30
CA SER A 40 -27.22 5.11 -13.90
C SER A 40 -27.10 5.19 -15.43
N VAL A 41 -25.99 4.71 -16.01
CA VAL A 41 -25.68 4.86 -17.44
C VAL A 41 -25.30 3.51 -18.08
N LYS A 42 -26.31 2.81 -18.62
CA LYS A 42 -26.10 1.56 -19.39
C LYS A 42 -25.77 1.86 -20.85
N SER A 43 -24.52 2.26 -21.12
CA SER A 43 -24.01 2.46 -22.48
C SER A 43 -22.81 1.55 -22.79
N PRO A 44 -22.66 1.06 -24.04
CA PRO A 44 -21.55 0.18 -24.40
C PRO A 44 -20.17 0.86 -24.27
N ASN A 45 -20.09 2.18 -24.49
CA ASN A 45 -18.84 2.94 -24.31
C ASN A 45 -18.41 3.01 -22.83
N PHE A 46 -19.38 3.06 -21.91
CA PHE A 46 -19.11 3.06 -20.47
C PHE A 46 -18.54 1.70 -20.00
N LEU A 47 -19.05 0.60 -20.54
CA LEU A 47 -18.57 -0.76 -20.24
C LEU A 47 -17.07 -0.93 -20.56
N VAL A 48 -16.61 -0.42 -21.70
CA VAL A 48 -15.19 -0.50 -22.11
C VAL A 48 -14.29 0.28 -21.14
N ILE A 49 -14.68 1.50 -20.77
CA ILE A 49 -13.93 2.33 -19.81
C ILE A 49 -13.90 1.64 -18.44
N PHE A 50 -15.02 1.08 -18.01
CA PHE A 50 -15.15 0.39 -16.73
C PHE A 50 -14.20 -0.82 -16.63
N ILE A 51 -14.12 -1.66 -17.66
CA ILE A 51 -13.19 -2.80 -17.70
C ILE A 51 -11.73 -2.35 -17.55
N VAL A 52 -11.33 -1.25 -18.20
CA VAL A 52 -9.98 -0.70 -18.07
C VAL A 52 -9.69 -0.27 -16.62
N VAL A 53 -10.66 0.37 -15.96
CA VAL A 53 -10.51 0.78 -14.55
C VAL A 53 -10.46 -0.44 -13.62
N CYS A 54 -11.24 -1.49 -13.88
CA CYS A 54 -11.14 -2.77 -13.14
C CYS A 54 -9.73 -3.37 -13.21
N ILE A 55 -9.14 -3.42 -14.41
CA ILE A 55 -7.77 -3.93 -14.62
C ILE A 55 -6.77 -3.05 -13.86
N ALA A 56 -6.91 -1.73 -13.96
CA ALA A 56 -6.05 -0.79 -13.25
C ALA A 56 -6.15 -0.95 -11.72
N TYR A 57 -7.34 -1.17 -11.18
CA TYR A 57 -7.55 -1.47 -9.77
C TYR A 57 -6.87 -2.79 -9.35
N GLY A 58 -7.01 -3.85 -10.15
CA GLY A 58 -6.33 -5.12 -9.90
C GLY A 58 -4.80 -4.99 -9.86
N ILE A 59 -4.23 -4.22 -10.81
CA ILE A 59 -2.80 -3.90 -10.82
C ILE A 59 -2.42 -3.09 -9.58
N ALA A 60 -3.24 -2.11 -9.17
CA ALA A 60 -2.97 -1.28 -8.00
C ALA A 60 -2.95 -2.10 -6.70
N VAL A 61 -3.88 -3.06 -6.54
CA VAL A 61 -3.87 -4.01 -5.42
C VAL A 61 -2.59 -4.85 -5.45
N GLY A 62 -2.23 -5.42 -6.61
CA GLY A 62 -0.99 -6.19 -6.77
C GLY A 62 0.26 -5.37 -6.44
N ALA A 63 0.31 -4.11 -6.86
CA ALA A 63 1.39 -3.18 -6.57
C ALA A 63 1.48 -2.85 -5.08
N LEU A 64 0.35 -2.68 -4.38
CA LEU A 64 0.34 -2.39 -2.94
C LEU A 64 1.03 -3.50 -2.13
N PHE A 65 0.80 -4.77 -2.48
CA PHE A 65 1.45 -5.91 -1.84
C PHE A 65 2.90 -6.10 -2.31
N THR A 66 3.15 -6.15 -3.61
CA THR A 66 4.49 -6.45 -4.16
C THR A 66 5.49 -5.32 -3.91
N VAL A 67 5.09 -4.07 -4.17
CA VAL A 67 5.94 -2.89 -3.94
C VAL A 67 6.08 -2.62 -2.45
N GLY A 68 5.02 -2.80 -1.66
CA GLY A 68 5.09 -2.71 -0.20
C GLY A 68 6.10 -3.68 0.39
N PHE A 69 6.06 -4.95 -0.04
CA PHE A 69 7.04 -5.96 0.36
C PHE A 69 8.47 -5.61 -0.09
N THR A 70 8.63 -5.17 -1.33
CA THR A 70 9.93 -4.78 -1.89
C THR A 70 10.54 -3.58 -1.17
N ILE A 71 9.74 -2.59 -0.78
CA ILE A 71 10.20 -1.43 0.00
C ILE A 71 10.68 -1.88 1.38
N SER A 72 9.93 -2.76 2.06
CA SER A 72 10.36 -3.31 3.35
C SER A 72 11.68 -4.07 3.23
N LEU A 73 11.85 -4.90 2.19
CA LEU A 73 13.07 -5.69 1.98
C LEU A 73 14.28 -4.81 1.64
N THR A 74 14.10 -3.83 0.74
CA THR A 74 15.17 -2.90 0.36
C THR A 74 15.59 -1.97 1.49
N ASN A 75 14.66 -1.54 2.36
CA ASN A 75 14.99 -0.79 3.57
C ASN A 75 15.72 -1.65 4.62
N PHE A 76 15.51 -2.97 4.63
CA PHE A 76 16.30 -3.87 5.46
C PHE A 76 17.73 -4.00 4.90
N HIS A 77 17.84 -4.25 3.60
CA HIS A 77 19.12 -4.53 2.96
C HIS A 77 20.05 -3.31 2.93
N LYS A 78 19.55 -2.14 2.49
CA LYS A 78 20.35 -0.91 2.36
C LYS A 78 20.86 -0.37 3.69
N THR A 79 20.21 -0.70 4.79
CA THR A 79 20.56 -0.14 6.11
C THR A 79 21.40 -1.09 6.96
N LEU A 80 21.40 -2.39 6.68
CA LEU A 80 22.21 -3.37 7.41
C LEU A 80 23.45 -3.83 6.63
N PHE A 81 23.37 -3.90 5.30
CA PHE A 81 24.40 -4.54 4.45
C PHE A 81 25.07 -3.58 3.45
N THR A 82 24.81 -2.29 3.57
CA THR A 82 25.43 -1.25 2.72
C THR A 82 26.18 -0.26 3.62
N ASP A 83 26.84 0.75 3.04
CA ASP A 83 27.68 1.74 3.74
C ASP A 83 26.97 2.44 4.92
N GLU A 84 25.64 2.55 4.89
CA GLU A 84 24.83 3.03 6.03
C GLU A 84 24.94 2.11 7.26
N GLY A 85 25.10 0.81 7.07
CA GLY A 85 25.27 -0.19 8.12
C GLY A 85 26.58 -0.04 8.88
N TYR A 86 27.66 0.36 8.19
CA TYR A 86 28.96 0.64 8.83
C TYR A 86 28.85 1.81 9.82
N LEU A 87 28.11 2.85 9.46
CA LEU A 87 27.80 3.99 10.33
C LEU A 87 26.82 3.64 11.46
N MET A 88 25.93 2.66 11.28
CA MET A 88 24.99 2.25 12.32
C MET A 88 25.62 1.30 13.35
N LEU A 89 26.60 0.49 12.93
CA LEU A 89 27.34 -0.42 13.81
C LEU A 89 28.38 0.29 14.68
N THR A 90 28.76 1.53 14.36
CA THR A 90 29.69 2.34 15.17
C THR A 90 28.99 3.17 16.25
N ILE A 91 27.65 3.27 16.22
CA ILE A 91 26.87 3.86 17.30
C ILE A 91 26.91 2.88 18.49
N PRO A 92 27.11 3.32 19.76
CA PRO A 92 27.19 2.44 20.94
C PRO A 92 25.81 1.86 21.33
N VAL A 93 25.09 1.32 20.36
CA VAL A 93 23.79 0.68 20.50
C VAL A 93 23.92 -0.74 19.98
N LYS A 94 23.41 -1.70 20.75
CA LYS A 94 23.58 -3.10 20.43
C LYS A 94 22.89 -3.46 19.09
N PRO A 95 23.50 -4.29 18.22
CA PRO A 95 23.00 -4.59 16.86
C PRO A 95 21.56 -5.10 16.81
N TYR A 96 21.14 -5.86 17.82
CA TYR A 96 19.78 -6.40 17.92
C TYR A 96 18.70 -5.32 17.97
N TYR A 97 18.97 -4.14 18.54
CA TYR A 97 17.99 -3.05 18.53
C TYR A 97 17.71 -2.54 17.11
N HIS A 98 18.68 -2.60 16.19
CA HIS A 98 18.49 -2.19 14.80
C HIS A 98 17.59 -3.16 14.03
N ILE A 99 17.78 -4.47 14.24
CA ILE A 99 16.95 -5.51 13.62
C ILE A 99 15.51 -5.42 14.14
N PHE A 100 15.32 -5.31 15.45
CA PHE A 100 13.98 -5.19 16.06
C PHE A 100 13.25 -3.92 15.61
N THR A 101 13.95 -2.79 15.51
CA THR A 101 13.36 -1.53 15.02
C THR A 101 12.80 -1.71 13.60
N LYS A 102 13.56 -2.36 12.72
CA LYS A 102 13.17 -2.60 11.32
C LYS A 102 12.05 -3.61 11.18
N PHE A 103 12.09 -4.66 11.98
CA PHE A 103 11.02 -5.66 12.03
C PHE A 103 9.69 -5.00 12.43
N ILE A 104 9.68 -4.24 13.53
CA ILE A 104 8.48 -3.53 14.00
C ILE A 104 8.01 -2.51 12.95
N SER A 105 8.92 -1.77 12.33
CA SER A 105 8.60 -0.81 11.26
C SER A 105 7.92 -1.51 10.05
N SER A 106 8.44 -2.64 9.60
CA SER A 106 7.85 -3.43 8.51
C SER A 106 6.45 -3.95 8.85
N VAL A 107 6.27 -4.46 10.08
CA VAL A 107 4.96 -4.93 10.58
C VAL A 107 3.95 -3.78 10.60
N ILE A 108 4.33 -2.59 11.05
CA ILE A 108 3.46 -1.41 11.06
C ILE A 108 3.02 -1.03 9.64
N TRP A 109 3.95 -0.99 8.68
CA TRP A 109 3.61 -0.66 7.30
C TRP A 109 2.76 -1.73 6.62
N SER A 110 3.03 -3.01 6.90
CA SER A 110 2.19 -4.12 6.42
C SER A 110 0.78 -4.04 7.00
N ALA A 111 0.63 -3.77 8.30
CA ALA A 111 -0.67 -3.57 8.93
C ALA A 111 -1.39 -2.34 8.36
N ALA A 112 -0.69 -1.24 8.10
CA ALA A 112 -1.25 -0.05 7.47
C ALA A 112 -1.76 -0.35 6.05
N SER A 113 -0.98 -1.06 5.23
CA SER A 113 -1.41 -1.52 3.90
C SER A 113 -2.64 -2.42 3.97
N MET A 114 -2.71 -3.31 4.96
CA MET A 114 -3.88 -4.18 5.19
C MET A 114 -5.13 -3.37 5.55
N ILE A 115 -5.01 -2.37 6.43
CA ILE A 115 -6.12 -1.48 6.81
C ILE A 115 -6.61 -0.70 5.58
N VAL A 116 -5.69 -0.16 4.77
CA VAL A 116 -6.04 0.57 3.55
C VAL A 116 -6.74 -0.32 2.53
N PHE A 117 -6.30 -1.57 2.40
CA PHE A 117 -6.97 -2.56 1.55
C PHE A 117 -8.39 -2.85 2.04
N VAL A 118 -8.58 -3.10 3.34
CA VAL A 118 -9.92 -3.33 3.92
C VAL A 118 -10.82 -2.11 3.73
N LEU A 119 -10.30 -0.89 3.94
CA LEU A 119 -11.03 0.35 3.68
C LEU A 119 -11.45 0.46 2.22
N SER A 120 -10.58 0.07 1.28
CA SER A 120 -10.95 0.04 -0.13
C SER A 120 -12.06 -0.97 -0.43
N LEU A 121 -12.10 -2.12 0.24
CA LEU A 121 -13.18 -3.09 0.07
C LEU A 121 -14.50 -2.55 0.62
N LEU A 122 -14.48 -1.85 1.75
CA LEU A 122 -15.68 -1.22 2.33
C LEU A 122 -16.25 -0.10 1.44
N LEU A 123 -15.41 0.56 0.64
CA LEU A 123 -15.84 1.57 -0.33
C LEU A 123 -16.54 0.97 -1.56
N ILE A 124 -16.37 -0.32 -1.80
CA ILE A 124 -17.02 -1.04 -2.89
C ILE A 124 -18.36 -1.56 -2.35
N ASP A 125 -19.45 -0.99 -2.85
CA ASP A 125 -20.79 -1.39 -2.43
C ASP A 125 -21.14 -2.75 -3.06
N GLN A 126 -21.45 -3.74 -2.21
CA GLN A 126 -21.76 -5.12 -2.63
C GLN A 126 -22.96 -5.18 -3.58
N GLN A 127 -23.89 -4.23 -3.47
CA GLN A 127 -25.06 -4.13 -4.35
C GLN A 127 -24.67 -3.88 -5.82
N SER A 128 -23.67 -3.02 -6.04
CA SER A 128 -23.21 -2.61 -7.39
C SER A 128 -22.47 -3.71 -8.15
N ILE A 129 -21.94 -4.71 -7.45
CA ILE A 129 -21.29 -5.87 -8.08
C ILE A 129 -22.35 -6.82 -8.66
N LEU A 130 -23.44 -7.05 -7.91
CA LEU A 130 -24.48 -8.00 -8.30
C LEU A 130 -25.26 -7.54 -9.54
N THR A 131 -25.56 -6.24 -9.63
CA THR A 131 -26.22 -5.64 -10.79
C THR A 131 -25.35 -5.72 -12.06
N LEU A 132 -24.02 -5.66 -11.93
CA LEU A 132 -23.10 -5.82 -13.05
C LEU A 132 -23.01 -7.26 -13.56
N TRP A 133 -23.12 -8.26 -12.69
CA TRP A 133 -23.21 -9.67 -13.09
C TRP A 133 -24.49 -10.00 -13.84
N GLU A 134 -25.58 -9.27 -13.59
CA GLU A 134 -26.83 -9.43 -14.36
C GLU A 134 -26.78 -8.75 -15.74
N ILE A 135 -25.85 -7.84 -15.98
CA ILE A 135 -25.71 -7.08 -17.24
C ILE A 135 -24.69 -7.74 -18.19
N LEU A 136 -23.81 -8.60 -17.68
CA LEU A 136 -22.72 -9.28 -18.39
C LEU A 136 -23.14 -10.66 -18.90
#